data_AF-A0A9E5Q3M5-F1
#
_entry.id   AF-A0A9E5Q3M5-F1
#
_cell.length_a   1.000
_cell.length_b   1.000
_cell.length_c   1.000
_cell.angle_alpha   90.00
_cell.angle_beta   90.00
_cell.angle_gamma   90.00
#
_symmetry.space_group_name_H-M   'P 1'
#
loop_
_entity.id
_entity.type
_entity.pdbx_description
1 polymer ?
#
loop_
_entity_poly.entity_id
_entity_poly.type
_entity_poly.pdbx_seq_one_letter_code
_entity_poly.pdbx_strand_id
1 'polypeptide(L)' 'LPTSVVQSLGSTVAFDALRTGELDVYVDYSGTIWATIMHRDVVPESRNEVVREVRRYLHERHGVVLVAALGFENAYA' A
#
# COMPACT_ATOMS: atom_id res chain seq x y z
N LEU A 1 17.73 -13.17 -8.85
CA LEU A 1 16.69 -14.21 -9.05
C LEU A 1 15.89 -13.83 -10.29
N PRO A 2 15.32 -14.78 -11.04
CA PRO A 2 14.40 -14.46 -12.12
C PRO A 2 13.18 -13.71 -11.57
N THR A 3 12.64 -12.76 -12.33
CA THR A 3 11.47 -11.95 -11.95
C THR A 3 10.30 -12.30 -12.84
N SER A 4 9.12 -12.45 -12.24
CA SER A 4 7.84 -12.55 -12.95
C SER A 4 7.00 -11.31 -12.64
N VAL A 5 6.27 -10.82 -13.64
CA VAL A 5 5.43 -9.62 -13.51
C VAL A 5 3.97 -10.04 -13.65
N VAL A 6 3.17 -9.70 -12.65
CA VAL A 6 1.70 -9.81 -12.69
C VAL A 6 1.12 -8.40 -12.81
N GLN A 7 0.19 -8.22 -13.73
CA GLN A 7 -0.39 -6.91 -14.05
C GLN A 7 -1.90 -6.90 -13.78
N SER A 8 -2.47 -5.69 -13.75
CA SER A 8 -3.93 -5.46 -13.69
C SER A 8 -4.62 -6.02 -12.45
N LEU A 9 -3.92 -6.08 -11.31
CA LEU A 9 -4.52 -6.41 -10.01
C LEU A 9 -5.10 -5.16 -9.35
N GLY A 10 -6.28 -5.31 -8.74
CA GLY A 10 -6.82 -4.28 -7.83
C GLY A 10 -6.09 -4.29 -6.48
N SER A 11 -6.09 -3.16 -5.75
CA SER A 11 -5.32 -3.00 -4.50
C SER A 11 -5.57 -4.09 -3.46
N THR A 12 -6.84 -4.46 -3.21
CA THR A 12 -7.15 -5.53 -2.23
C THR A 12 -6.60 -6.88 -2.67
N VAL A 13 -6.73 -7.22 -3.96
CA VAL A 13 -6.23 -8.48 -4.51
C VAL A 13 -4.70 -8.53 -4.46
N ALA A 14 -4.02 -7.44 -4.84
CA ALA A 14 -2.57 -7.34 -4.76
C ALA A 14 -2.07 -7.43 -3.31
N PHE A 15 -2.78 -6.80 -2.37
CA PHE A 15 -2.45 -6.86 -0.94
C PHE A 15 -2.61 -8.27 -0.36
N ASP A 16 -3.69 -8.98 -0.72
CA ASP A 16 -3.87 -10.38 -0.29
C ASP A 16 -2.80 -11.30 -0.90
N ALA A 17 -2.47 -11.15 -2.19
CA ALA A 17 -1.41 -11.90 -2.84
C ALA A 17 -0.04 -11.66 -2.20
N LEU A 18 0.26 -10.42 -1.78
CA LEU A 18 1.46 -10.14 -0.98
C LEU A 18 1.43 -10.88 0.36
N ARG A 19 0.30 -10.87 1.06
CA ARG A 19 0.14 -11.48 2.38
C ARG A 19 0.17 -13.01 2.34
N THR A 20 -0.21 -13.62 1.22
CA THR A 20 -0.13 -15.08 1.00
C THR A 20 1.22 -15.53 0.44
N GLY A 21 2.10 -14.60 0.05
CA GLY A 21 3.41 -14.90 -0.54
C GLY A 21 3.37 -15.21 -2.04
N GLU A 22 2.27 -14.91 -2.72
CA GLU A 22 2.15 -14.98 -4.18
C GLU A 22 2.83 -13.79 -4.88
N LEU A 23 2.92 -12.64 -4.19
CA LEU A 23 3.75 -11.51 -4.59
C LEU A 23 4.82 -11.24 -3.54
N ASP A 24 6.02 -10.90 -3.99
CA ASP A 24 7.10 -10.43 -3.11
C ASP A 24 7.03 -8.92 -2.86
N VAL A 25 6.56 -8.16 -3.85
CA VAL A 25 6.50 -6.69 -3.82
C VAL A 25 5.48 -6.18 -4.83
N TYR A 26 4.81 -5.07 -4.49
CA TYR A 26 3.96 -4.33 -5.42
C TYR A 26 3.96 -2.83 -5.06
N VAL A 27 3.33 -2.01 -5.91
CA VAL A 27 3.15 -0.57 -5.68
C VAL A 27 1.67 -0.30 -5.46
N ASP A 28 1.36 0.47 -4.41
CA ASP A 28 0.02 0.96 -4.11
C ASP A 28 0.06 2.43 -3.69
N TYR A 29 -1.11 3.05 -3.65
CA TYR A 29 -1.29 4.40 -3.12
C TYR A 29 -1.59 4.36 -1.63
N SER A 30 -0.86 5.18 -0.86
CA SER A 30 -1.08 5.29 0.59
C SER A 30 -2.53 5.64 0.96
N GLY A 31 -3.20 6.50 0.19
CA GLY A 31 -4.62 6.80 0.37
C GLY A 31 -5.55 5.62 0.06
N THR A 32 -5.21 4.80 -0.93
CA THR A 32 -5.98 3.58 -1.23
C THR A 32 -5.84 2.58 -0.09
N ILE A 33 -4.63 2.33 0.40
CA ILE A 33 -4.41 1.47 1.59
C ILE A 33 -5.19 1.99 2.80
N TRP A 34 -5.18 3.31 3.03
CA TRP A 34 -5.92 3.94 4.12
C TRP A 34 -7.43 3.66 4.05
N ALA A 35 -8.04 3.81 2.87
CA ALA A 35 -9.47 3.62 2.71
C ALA A 35 -9.85 2.13 2.67
N THR A 36 -9.14 1.31 1.89
CA THR A 36 -9.61 -0.05 1.54
C THR A 36 -9.07 -1.13 2.47
N ILE A 37 -7.85 -0.98 2.99
CA ILE A 37 -7.20 -1.99 3.84
C ILE A 37 -7.30 -1.61 5.32
N MET A 38 -7.17 -0.31 5.63
CA MET A 38 -7.28 0.19 6.99
C MET A 38 -8.73 0.53 7.39
N HIS A 39 -9.65 0.60 6.43
CA HIS A 39 -11.06 0.96 6.61
C HIS A 39 -11.25 2.26 7.42
N ARG A 40 -10.52 3.30 7.03
CA ARG A 40 -10.59 4.63 7.67
C ARG A 40 -11.17 5.65 6.69
N ASP A 41 -12.19 6.36 7.15
CA ASP A 41 -12.96 7.28 6.29
C ASP A 41 -12.33 8.67 6.16
N VAL A 42 -11.66 9.15 7.22
CA VAL A 42 -11.06 10.48 7.25
C VAL A 42 -9.56 10.37 6.99
N VAL A 43 -9.10 10.94 5.89
CA VAL A 43 -7.68 11.03 5.54
C VAL A 43 -7.11 12.35 6.09
N PRO A 44 -6.04 12.32 6.89
CA PRO A 44 -5.33 13.54 7.31
C PRO A 44 -4.88 14.39 6.11
N GLU A 45 -4.91 15.71 6.25
CA GLU A 45 -4.38 16.65 5.23
C GLU A 45 -2.87 16.46 5.01
N SER A 46 -2.15 16.04 6.05
CA SER A 46 -0.72 15.80 5.98
C SER A 46 -0.41 14.48 5.28
N ARG A 47 0.11 14.55 4.06
CA ARG A 47 0.62 13.39 3.30
C ARG A 47 1.65 12.57 4.08
N ASN A 48 2.56 13.24 4.77
CA ASN A 48 3.60 12.56 5.57
C ASN A 48 2.99 11.79 6.74
N GLU A 49 1.90 12.33 7.31
CA GLU A 49 1.15 11.63 8.34
C GLU A 49 0.49 10.36 7.80
N VAL A 50 -0.20 10.45 6.66
CA VAL A 50 -0.82 9.28 5.99
C VAL A 50 0.23 8.19 5.75
N VAL A 51 1.37 8.52 5.13
CA VAL A 51 2.43 7.54 4.82
C VAL A 51 3.01 6.91 6.09
N ARG A 52 3.25 7.71 7.14
CA ARG A 52 3.78 7.22 8.42
C ARG A 52 2.82 6.24 9.09
N GLU A 53 1.54 6.58 9.10
CA GLU A 53 0.49 5.76 9.68
C GLU A 53 0.25 4.47 8.90
N VAL A 54 0.24 4.53 7.57
CA VAL A 54 0.18 3.35 6.70
C VAL A 54 1.37 2.43 6.97
N ARG A 55 2.60 2.98 6.99
CA ARG A 55 3.81 2.21 7.30
C ARG A 55 3.68 1.49 8.63
N ARG A 56 3.24 2.20 9.68
CA ARG A 56 3.06 1.63 11.01
C ARG A 56 2.03 0.51 11.00
N TYR A 57 0.85 0.77 10.44
CA TYR A 57 -0.24 -0.20 10.37
C TYR A 57 0.15 -1.47 9.63
N LEU A 58 0.76 -1.34 8.45
CA LEU A 58 1.19 -2.47 7.63
C LEU A 58 2.21 -3.35 8.37
N HIS A 59 3.17 -2.73 9.03
CA HIS A 59 4.18 -3.45 9.79
C HIS A 59 3.57 -4.16 11.02
N GLU A 60 2.83 -3.43 11.86
CA GLU A 60 2.31 -3.95 13.13
C GLU A 60 1.24 -5.03 12.92
N ARG A 61 0.39 -4.90 11.90
CA ARG A 61 -0.79 -5.74 11.73
C ARG A 61 -0.60 -6.87 10.72
N HIS A 62 0.34 -6.70 9.79
CA HIS A 62 0.54 -7.64 8.68
C HIS A 62 2.00 -8.05 8.47
N GLY A 63 2.97 -7.48 9.19
CA GLY A 63 4.39 -7.74 8.96
C GLY A 63 4.89 -7.21 7.60
N VAL A 64 4.11 -6.36 6.93
CA VAL A 64 4.43 -5.82 5.60
C VAL A 64 5.27 -4.55 5.76
N VAL A 65 6.38 -4.47 5.00
CA VAL A 65 7.32 -3.36 5.06
C VAL A 65 7.12 -2.41 3.87
N LEU A 66 6.91 -1.13 4.16
CA LEU A 66 6.96 -0.08 3.14
C LEU A 66 8.42 0.25 2.81
N VAL A 67 8.92 -0.28 1.69
CA VAL A 67 10.34 -0.16 1.32
C VAL A 67 10.74 1.25 0.85
N ALA A 68 9.86 1.94 0.12
CA ALA A 68 10.11 3.29 -0.37
C ALA A 68 8.79 4.02 -0.67
N ALA A 69 8.84 5.35 -0.68
CA ALA A 69 7.78 6.19 -1.25
C ALA A 69 8.28 6.77 -2.58
N LEU A 70 7.48 6.66 -3.64
CA LEU A 70 7.88 7.09 -4.99
C LEU A 70 7.85 8.61 -5.21
N GLY A 71 7.44 9.39 -4.20
CA GLY A 71 7.55 10.84 -4.22
C GLY A 71 6.51 11.60 -5.04
N PHE A 72 5.55 10.93 -5.69
CA PHE A 72 4.47 11.59 -6.44
C PHE A 72 3.09 11.37 -5.82
N GLU A 73 2.14 12.22 -6.18
CA GLU A 73 0.72 12.12 -5.82
C GLU A 73 -0.10 11.97 -7.09
N ASN A 74 -1.07 11.06 -7.06
CA ASN A 74 -2.05 10.95 -8.13
C ASN A 74 -3.40 11.47 -7.62
N ALA A 75 -3.44 12.75 -7.27
CA ALA A 75 -4.66 13.48 -6.97
C ALA A 75 -5.17 14.02 -8.30
N TYR A 76 -5.97 13.24 -9.01
CA TYR A 76 -6.65 13.76 -10.20
C TYR A 76 -7.42 15.04 -9.82
N ALA A 77 -7.16 16.12 -10.57
CA ALA A 77 -7.82 17.41 -10.45
C ALA A 77 -9.22 17.40 -11.09
#